data_AF-A0A847Y9X6-F1
#
_entry.id   AF-A0A847Y9X6-F1
#
_cell.length_a   1.000
_cell.length_b   1.000
_cell.length_c   1.000
_cell.angle_alpha   90.00
_cell.angle_beta   90.00
_cell.angle_gamma   90.00
#
_symmetry.space_group_name_H-M   'P 1'
#
loop_
_entity.id
_entity.type
_entity.pdbx_description
1 polymer ?
#
loop_
_entity_poly.entity_id
_entity_poly.type
_entity_poly.pdbx_seq_one_letter_code
_entity_poly.pdbx_strand_id
1 'polypeptide(L)'
;MNSHLLRRDFVLGTAAGMLYGAGRAWCLEDKKPTFTAAQAFQAIAAGKKLPVILDTDIGDDIDDTWALCMLLKSPELDLRLVVGDDYNAIYRAKLIAKLLQTASRTDVPVGIGLRPDDRPGRQTAWVRDYDLASYPGKVHEDGVQAIVDTIRGSSEPVTLICIGPVPNIAEALKRAPDIAENARFVGMHGSIYKGYGGSEQISAEYNVKQAPAALQAVFRAPWEITLTPLDTCGLVRLQGDKFRRVHDCPDPLIRALMENYQHWREAGERRELPP
;
A
#
# COMPACT_ATOMS: atom_id res chain seq x y z
N MET A 1 -24.95 18.03 28.48
CA MET A 1 -25.03 17.24 27.22
C MET A 1 -24.98 18.21 26.05
N ASN A 2 -24.25 17.83 25.00
CA ASN A 2 -23.86 18.59 23.80
C ASN A 2 -22.61 19.46 23.95
N SER A 3 -21.43 18.81 23.90
CA SER A 3 -20.17 19.45 23.49
C SER A 3 -19.87 19.02 22.04
N HIS A 4 -20.17 19.89 21.08
CA HIS A 4 -19.71 19.74 19.71
C HIS A 4 -18.21 20.05 19.66
N LEU A 5 -17.39 19.02 19.49
CA LEU A 5 -16.00 19.17 19.03
C LEU A 5 -16.05 19.65 17.58
N LEU A 6 -15.53 20.85 17.32
CA LEU A 6 -15.51 21.46 15.98
C LEU A 6 -14.19 21.12 15.27
N ARG A 7 -14.27 21.00 13.94
CA ARG A 7 -13.23 20.65 12.95
C ARG A 7 -11.91 21.48 12.99
N ARG A 8 -11.74 22.44 13.90
CA ARG A 8 -10.50 23.24 14.05
C ARG A 8 -9.51 22.66 15.06
N ASP A 9 -9.91 21.68 15.86
CA ASP A 9 -9.04 21.06 16.88
C ASP A 9 -8.06 20.02 16.31
N PHE A 10 -8.17 19.67 15.03
CA PHE A 10 -7.32 18.66 14.38
C PHE A 10 -6.11 19.26 13.62
N VAL A 11 -6.03 20.58 13.42
CA VAL A 11 -5.05 21.19 12.47
C VAL A 11 -4.20 22.33 13.06
N LEU A 12 -4.43 22.77 14.31
CA LEU A 12 -3.60 23.81 14.94
C LEU A 12 -2.83 23.28 16.15
N GLY A 13 -1.85 22.43 15.87
CA GLY A 13 -0.86 21.93 16.84
C GLY A 13 0.54 22.47 16.59
N THR A 14 0.71 23.77 16.27
CA THR A 14 2.04 24.39 16.13
C THR A 14 2.17 25.85 16.60
N ALA A 15 1.14 26.47 17.20
CA ALA A 15 1.28 27.85 17.67
C ALA A 15 0.38 28.19 18.86
N ALA A 16 0.66 27.60 20.04
CA ALA A 16 0.11 28.08 21.32
C ALA A 16 0.93 27.60 22.54
N GLY A 17 2.26 27.52 22.41
CA GLY A 17 3.15 27.07 23.50
C GLY A 17 3.55 28.16 24.50
N MET A 18 3.03 29.37 24.39
CA MET A 18 3.32 30.45 25.34
C MET A 18 2.02 31.10 25.78
N LEU A 19 1.79 31.07 27.09
CA LEU A 19 0.75 31.74 27.88
C LEU A 19 -0.38 30.79 28.34
N TYR A 20 -0.36 30.55 29.66
CA TYR A 20 -1.36 29.92 30.53
C TYR A 20 -1.28 28.40 30.77
N GLY A 21 -0.48 28.04 31.78
CA GLY A 21 -1.00 27.40 33.01
C GLY A 21 -1.46 25.94 32.95
N ALA A 22 -0.57 25.05 33.43
CA ALA A 22 -0.88 23.80 34.14
C ALA A 22 -1.95 22.87 33.51
N GLY A 23 -1.60 22.25 32.38
CA GLY A 23 -2.24 21.03 31.89
C GLY A 23 -1.13 20.12 31.37
N ARG A 24 -1.11 18.86 31.83
CA ARG A 24 -0.09 17.82 31.53
C ARG A 24 0.54 17.99 30.15
N ALA A 25 1.83 18.29 30.12
CA ALA A 25 2.65 18.28 28.93
C ALA A 25 2.49 16.94 28.21
N TRP A 26 1.98 16.97 26.98
CA TRP A 26 2.13 15.89 26.02
C TRP A 26 3.58 15.88 25.54
N CYS A 27 4.52 15.64 26.46
CA CYS A 27 5.87 15.24 26.11
C CYS A 27 5.82 13.73 25.90
N LEU A 28 5.43 13.31 24.69
CA LEU A 28 6.01 12.09 24.14
C LEU A 28 7.49 12.41 24.01
N GLU A 29 8.34 11.81 24.85
CA GLU A 29 9.79 11.90 24.67
C GLU A 29 10.15 11.56 23.22
N ASP A 30 10.96 12.45 22.65
CA ASP A 30 11.35 12.60 21.25
C ASP A 30 12.00 11.35 20.62
N LYS A 31 11.23 10.29 20.34
CA LYS A 31 11.64 9.34 19.29
C LYS A 31 11.28 9.95 17.94
N LYS A 32 12.09 10.91 17.48
CA LYS A 32 12.05 11.34 16.07
C LYS A 32 12.23 10.09 15.20
N PRO A 33 11.47 9.96 14.09
CA PRO A 33 11.60 8.79 13.25
C PRO A 33 13.04 8.67 12.76
N THR A 34 13.57 7.46 12.86
CA THR A 34 14.96 7.11 12.54
C THR A 34 15.26 7.22 11.04
N PHE A 35 14.22 7.17 10.20
CA PHE A 35 14.33 7.24 8.75
C PHE A 35 13.15 8.00 8.12
N THR A 36 13.46 9.08 7.40
CA THR A 36 12.48 10.02 6.82
C THR A 36 12.40 9.91 5.31
N ALA A 37 11.35 10.51 4.71
CA ALA A 37 11.25 10.65 3.25
C ALA A 37 12.50 11.27 2.61
N ALA A 38 13.05 12.32 3.20
CA ALA A 38 14.24 12.99 2.68
C ALA A 38 15.46 12.05 2.67
N GLN A 39 15.67 11.27 3.73
CA GLN A 39 16.76 10.29 3.80
C GLN A 39 16.57 9.15 2.79
N ALA A 40 15.32 8.71 2.56
CA ALA A 40 15.02 7.72 1.53
C ALA A 40 15.38 8.22 0.12
N PHE A 41 14.99 9.44 -0.24
CA PHE A 41 15.35 10.03 -1.54
C PHE A 41 16.86 10.27 -1.67
N GLN A 42 17.54 10.67 -0.59
CA GLN A 42 19.00 10.80 -0.59
C GLN A 42 19.69 9.46 -0.82
N ALA A 43 19.20 8.37 -0.21
CA ALA A 43 19.74 7.04 -0.43
C ALA A 43 19.56 6.59 -1.89
N ILE A 44 18.38 6.80 -2.48
CA ILE A 44 18.14 6.54 -3.92
C ILE A 44 19.10 7.36 -4.79
N ALA A 45 19.24 8.66 -4.52
CA ALA A 45 20.13 9.54 -5.27
C ALA A 45 21.61 9.13 -5.15
N ALA A 46 22.00 8.50 -4.04
CA ALA A 46 23.31 7.90 -3.82
C ALA A 46 23.47 6.50 -4.45
N GLY A 47 22.48 6.02 -5.20
CA GLY A 47 22.51 4.72 -5.88
C GLY A 47 22.21 3.52 -4.97
N LYS A 48 21.75 3.75 -3.74
CA LYS A 48 21.28 2.66 -2.87
C LYS A 48 19.89 2.20 -3.31
N LYS A 49 19.64 0.89 -3.20
CA LYS A 49 18.29 0.33 -3.34
C LYS A 49 17.58 0.39 -2.00
N LEU A 50 16.36 0.89 -1.97
CA LEU A 50 15.58 0.93 -0.74
C LEU A 50 14.90 -0.42 -0.49
N PRO A 51 15.02 -1.00 0.71
CA PRO A 51 14.25 -2.17 1.06
C PRO A 51 12.76 -1.81 1.17
N VAL A 52 11.92 -2.53 0.43
CA VAL A 52 10.46 -2.29 0.42
C VAL A 52 9.67 -3.57 0.66
N ILE A 53 8.55 -3.41 1.38
CA ILE A 53 7.48 -4.39 1.45
C ILE A 53 6.24 -3.74 0.83
N LEU A 54 5.50 -4.48 0.02
CA LEU A 54 4.22 -4.05 -0.52
C LEU A 54 3.08 -4.78 0.20
N ASP A 55 2.18 -4.02 0.83
CA ASP A 55 0.91 -4.49 1.39
C ASP A 55 -0.22 -3.90 0.52
N THR A 56 -0.99 -4.76 -0.14
CA THR A 56 -1.82 -4.39 -1.30
C THR A 56 -3.14 -5.16 -1.33
N ASP A 57 -4.23 -4.48 -1.67
CA ASP A 57 -5.55 -5.07 -1.88
C ASP A 57 -5.78 -5.48 -3.35
N ILE A 58 -4.71 -5.83 -4.07
CA ILE A 58 -4.72 -6.26 -5.47
C ILE A 58 -5.84 -7.26 -5.78
N GLY A 59 -6.55 -7.01 -6.88
CA GLY A 59 -7.60 -7.93 -7.36
C GLY A 59 -9.02 -7.39 -7.30
N ASP A 60 -9.24 -6.24 -6.65
CA ASP A 60 -10.52 -5.54 -6.61
C ASP A 60 -10.60 -4.46 -7.69
N ASP A 61 -9.79 -3.42 -7.54
CA ASP A 61 -9.51 -2.45 -8.59
C ASP A 61 -8.16 -2.76 -9.25
N ILE A 62 -7.93 -2.21 -10.44
CA ILE A 62 -6.80 -2.62 -11.30
C ILE A 62 -5.50 -1.89 -10.98
N ASP A 63 -5.58 -0.74 -10.29
CA ASP A 63 -4.49 0.13 -9.91
C ASP A 63 -3.38 -0.58 -9.12
N ASP A 64 -3.72 -1.49 -8.20
CA ASP A 64 -2.73 -2.28 -7.47
C ASP A 64 -1.92 -3.22 -8.37
N THR A 65 -2.53 -3.73 -9.44
CA THR A 65 -1.83 -4.52 -10.46
C THR A 65 -0.84 -3.65 -11.23
N TRP A 66 -1.23 -2.40 -11.54
CA TRP A 66 -0.33 -1.41 -12.13
C TRP A 66 0.81 -1.05 -11.18
N ALA A 67 0.51 -0.84 -9.90
CA ALA A 67 1.48 -0.48 -8.87
C ALA A 67 2.54 -1.57 -8.69
N LEU A 68 2.13 -2.85 -8.58
CA LEU A 68 3.08 -3.96 -8.50
C LEU A 68 3.93 -4.08 -9.77
N CYS A 69 3.33 -3.92 -10.96
CA CYS A 69 4.10 -3.97 -12.21
C CYS A 69 5.12 -2.83 -12.31
N MET A 70 4.75 -1.62 -11.88
CA MET A 70 5.65 -0.47 -11.82
C MET A 70 6.78 -0.73 -10.81
N LEU A 71 6.46 -1.22 -9.62
CA LEU A 71 7.42 -1.55 -8.57
C LEU A 71 8.48 -2.55 -9.05
N LEU A 72 8.05 -3.59 -9.78
CA LEU A 72 8.96 -4.59 -10.36
C LEU A 72 9.88 -4.03 -11.45
N LYS A 73 9.54 -2.87 -12.01
CA LYS A 73 10.33 -2.14 -13.00
C LYS A 73 11.09 -0.93 -12.41
N SER A 74 11.05 -0.73 -11.09
CA SER A 74 11.79 0.32 -10.37
C SER A 74 13.09 -0.24 -9.77
N PRO A 75 14.24 -0.11 -10.45
CA PRO A 75 15.51 -0.70 -9.99
C PRO A 75 16.06 -0.11 -8.69
N GLU A 76 15.58 1.07 -8.30
CA GLU A 76 15.89 1.75 -7.04
C GLU A 76 15.19 1.15 -5.82
N LEU A 77 14.23 0.23 -6.03
CA LEU A 77 13.48 -0.43 -4.96
C LEU A 77 13.85 -1.92 -4.90
N ASP A 78 14.27 -2.36 -3.72
CA ASP A 78 14.56 -3.74 -3.37
C ASP A 78 13.31 -4.35 -2.73
N LEU A 79 12.44 -4.93 -3.58
CA LEU A 79 11.19 -5.55 -3.14
C LEU A 79 11.47 -6.88 -2.42
N ARG A 80 11.19 -6.92 -1.11
CA ARG A 80 11.52 -8.05 -0.22
C ARG A 80 10.36 -8.93 0.18
N LEU A 81 9.13 -8.44 0.06
CA LEU A 81 7.91 -9.17 0.38
C LEU A 81 6.72 -8.46 -0.26
N VAL A 82 5.75 -9.23 -0.76
CA VAL A 82 4.43 -8.73 -1.12
C VAL A 82 3.39 -9.50 -0.32
N VAL A 83 2.48 -8.79 0.34
CA VAL A 83 1.38 -9.38 1.12
C VAL A 83 0.05 -8.87 0.57
N GLY A 84 -0.87 -9.80 0.29
CA GLY A 84 -2.25 -9.45 0.00
C GLY A 84 -2.94 -9.00 1.28
N ASP A 85 -3.39 -7.76 1.34
CA ASP A 85 -4.24 -7.24 2.40
C ASP A 85 -5.71 -7.51 2.08
N ASP A 86 -6.64 -7.41 3.05
CA ASP A 86 -8.11 -7.49 2.97
C ASP A 86 -8.78 -8.64 2.15
N TYR A 87 -10.08 -8.87 2.36
CA TYR A 87 -10.92 -9.86 1.66
C TYR A 87 -10.31 -11.26 1.49
N ASN A 88 -10.18 -11.73 0.25
CA ASN A 88 -9.80 -13.10 -0.07
C ASN A 88 -8.28 -13.23 -0.21
N ALA A 89 -7.62 -13.47 0.92
CA ALA A 89 -6.15 -13.56 0.99
C ALA A 89 -5.54 -14.58 0.01
N ILE A 90 -6.19 -15.73 -0.22
CA ILE A 90 -5.68 -16.76 -1.14
C ILE A 90 -5.76 -16.28 -2.59
N TYR A 91 -6.88 -15.67 -2.96
CA TYR A 91 -7.04 -15.06 -4.29
C TYR A 91 -5.98 -13.99 -4.56
N ARG A 92 -5.75 -13.10 -3.58
CA ARG A 92 -4.75 -12.03 -3.69
C ARG A 92 -3.33 -12.59 -3.80
N ALA A 93 -2.99 -13.58 -2.97
CA ALA A 93 -1.72 -14.29 -3.04
C ALA A 93 -1.49 -14.96 -4.41
N LYS A 94 -2.53 -15.55 -5.02
CA LYS A 94 -2.44 -16.11 -6.39
C LYS A 94 -2.13 -15.05 -7.44
N LEU A 95 -2.77 -13.88 -7.37
CA LEU A 95 -2.50 -12.76 -8.29
C LEU A 95 -1.05 -12.30 -8.17
N ILE A 96 -0.60 -12.06 -6.94
CA ILE A 96 0.77 -11.64 -6.63
C ILE A 96 1.77 -12.68 -7.17
N ALA A 97 1.60 -13.95 -6.80
CA ALA A 97 2.50 -15.03 -7.21
C ALA A 97 2.59 -15.17 -8.73
N LYS A 98 1.45 -15.16 -9.44
CA LYS A 98 1.42 -15.28 -10.89
C LYS A 98 2.08 -14.08 -11.59
N LEU A 99 1.89 -12.86 -11.09
CA LEU A 99 2.56 -11.66 -11.62
C LEU A 99 4.07 -11.69 -11.38
N LEU A 100 4.52 -12.06 -10.17
CA LEU A 100 5.94 -12.23 -9.84
C LEU A 100 6.61 -13.30 -10.70
N GLN A 101 5.94 -14.43 -10.90
CA GLN A 101 6.42 -15.49 -11.78
C GLN A 101 6.53 -15.03 -13.24
N THR A 102 5.54 -14.28 -13.73
CA THR A 102 5.57 -13.70 -15.09
C THR A 102 6.71 -12.70 -15.25
N ALA A 103 7.03 -11.94 -14.19
CA ALA A 103 8.14 -11.02 -14.15
C ALA A 103 9.51 -11.68 -13.97
N SER A 104 9.58 -13.02 -13.83
CA SER A 104 10.79 -13.74 -13.44
C SER A 104 11.40 -13.23 -12.12
N ARG A 105 10.54 -12.79 -11.20
CA ARG A 105 10.90 -12.29 -9.86
C ARG A 105 10.40 -13.21 -8.75
N THR A 106 10.63 -14.51 -8.93
CA THR A 106 10.28 -15.54 -7.93
C THR A 106 11.22 -15.55 -6.72
N ASP A 107 12.22 -14.66 -6.70
CA ASP A 107 13.04 -14.35 -5.54
C ASP A 107 12.25 -13.62 -4.44
N VAL A 108 11.15 -12.95 -4.79
CA VAL A 108 10.30 -12.20 -3.85
C VAL A 108 9.30 -13.14 -3.17
N PRO A 109 9.33 -13.30 -1.84
CA PRO A 109 8.31 -14.05 -1.11
C PRO A 109 6.92 -13.42 -1.22
N VAL A 110 5.90 -14.27 -1.13
CA VAL A 110 4.48 -13.88 -1.07
C VAL A 110 3.92 -14.22 0.31
N GLY A 111 3.27 -13.26 0.96
CA GLY A 111 2.53 -13.46 2.20
C GLY A 111 1.03 -13.61 1.94
N ILE A 112 0.42 -14.64 2.53
CA ILE A 112 -1.03 -14.73 2.69
C ILE A 112 -1.39 -13.86 3.89
N GLY A 113 -2.08 -12.74 3.65
CA GLY A 113 -2.48 -11.83 4.72
C GLY A 113 -3.65 -12.36 5.55
N LEU A 114 -4.23 -11.46 6.35
CA LEU A 114 -5.44 -11.77 7.09
C LEU A 114 -6.57 -12.15 6.13
N ARG A 115 -7.40 -13.11 6.55
CA ARG A 115 -8.43 -13.72 5.69
C ARG A 115 -9.83 -13.41 6.22
N PRO A 116 -10.33 -12.16 6.06
CA PRO A 116 -11.64 -11.77 6.57
C PRO A 116 -12.80 -12.44 5.81
N ASP A 117 -12.65 -12.78 4.53
CA ASP A 117 -13.63 -13.55 3.76
C ASP A 117 -13.03 -14.27 2.54
N ASP A 118 -13.89 -14.93 1.74
CA ASP A 118 -13.50 -15.67 0.52
C ASP A 118 -14.20 -15.10 -0.73
N ARG A 119 -14.57 -13.81 -0.75
CA ARG A 119 -15.27 -13.24 -1.90
C ARG A 119 -14.39 -13.28 -3.17
N PRO A 120 -14.97 -13.48 -4.36
CA PRO A 120 -14.21 -13.39 -5.60
C PRO A 120 -13.88 -11.93 -5.93
N GLY A 121 -12.69 -11.66 -6.44
CA GLY A 121 -12.33 -10.37 -7.02
C GLY A 121 -12.53 -10.31 -8.54
N ARG A 122 -12.34 -9.13 -9.14
CA ARG A 122 -12.62 -8.88 -10.57
C ARG A 122 -11.68 -9.62 -11.52
N GLN A 123 -10.49 -9.99 -11.04
CA GLN A 123 -9.46 -10.70 -11.81
C GLN A 123 -9.46 -12.21 -11.52
N THR A 124 -10.49 -12.75 -10.84
CA THR A 124 -10.61 -14.18 -10.50
C THR A 124 -10.46 -15.09 -11.73
N ALA A 125 -10.98 -14.70 -12.89
CA ALA A 125 -10.85 -15.47 -14.11
C ALA A 125 -9.38 -15.68 -14.52
N TRP A 126 -8.52 -14.68 -14.32
CA TRP A 126 -7.11 -14.73 -14.73
C TRP A 126 -6.28 -15.69 -13.87
N VAL A 127 -6.67 -15.92 -12.61
CA VAL A 127 -5.95 -16.81 -11.67
C VAL A 127 -6.71 -18.11 -11.34
N ARG A 128 -7.83 -18.37 -12.00
CA ARG A 128 -8.69 -19.53 -11.70
C ARG A 128 -7.92 -20.85 -11.70
N ASP A 129 -7.10 -21.05 -12.72
CA ASP A 129 -6.33 -22.28 -12.94
C ASP A 129 -4.91 -22.19 -12.38
N TYR A 130 -4.59 -21.12 -11.64
CA TYR A 130 -3.30 -20.96 -10.99
C TYR A 130 -3.34 -21.61 -9.60
N ASP A 131 -2.49 -22.60 -9.39
CA ASP A 131 -2.26 -23.19 -8.08
C ASP A 131 -1.17 -22.40 -7.34
N LEU A 132 -1.50 -21.84 -6.17
CA LEU A 132 -0.54 -21.09 -5.37
C LEU A 132 0.63 -21.96 -4.92
N ALA A 133 0.40 -23.26 -4.69
CA ALA A 133 1.45 -24.21 -4.34
C ALA A 133 2.46 -24.45 -5.47
N SER A 134 2.13 -24.05 -6.71
CA SER A 134 3.04 -24.13 -7.86
C SER A 134 3.99 -22.92 -7.96
N TYR A 135 3.82 -21.90 -7.11
CA TYR A 135 4.72 -20.75 -7.09
C TYR A 135 6.15 -21.19 -6.72
N PRO A 136 7.18 -20.90 -7.55
CA PRO A 136 8.54 -21.36 -7.27
C PRO A 136 9.20 -20.66 -6.07
N GLY A 137 8.72 -19.46 -5.73
CA GLY A 137 9.23 -18.69 -4.60
C GLY A 137 8.60 -19.12 -3.27
N LYS A 138 9.00 -18.43 -2.19
CA LYS A 138 8.47 -18.72 -0.86
C LYS A 138 7.06 -18.15 -0.71
N VAL A 139 6.12 -19.00 -0.29
CA VAL A 139 4.82 -18.56 0.23
C VAL A 139 4.83 -18.66 1.76
N HIS A 140 4.41 -17.60 2.43
CA HIS A 140 4.19 -17.54 3.87
C HIS A 140 2.69 -17.63 4.16
N GLU A 141 2.27 -18.67 4.86
CA GLU A 141 0.88 -18.84 5.32
C GLU A 141 0.46 -17.76 6.32
N ASP A 142 1.42 -17.21 7.08
CA ASP A 142 1.23 -16.03 7.94
C ASP A 142 2.03 -14.86 7.37
N GLY A 143 1.43 -14.14 6.42
CA GLY A 143 2.01 -12.96 5.80
C GLY A 143 2.23 -11.81 6.79
N VAL A 144 1.42 -11.72 7.84
CA VAL A 144 1.59 -10.71 8.90
C VAL A 144 2.87 -10.97 9.69
N GLN A 145 3.13 -12.23 10.06
CA GLN A 145 4.41 -12.58 10.68
C GLN A 145 5.59 -12.39 9.72
N ALA A 146 5.41 -12.69 8.43
CA ALA A 146 6.44 -12.43 7.43
C ALA A 146 6.82 -10.93 7.31
N ILE A 147 5.85 -10.01 7.46
CA ILE A 147 6.12 -8.56 7.56
C ILE A 147 7.03 -8.27 8.75
N VAL A 148 6.68 -8.78 9.94
CA VAL A 148 7.46 -8.58 11.17
C VAL A 148 8.89 -9.10 11.01
N ASP A 149 9.03 -10.33 10.51
CA ASP A 149 10.33 -10.99 10.34
C ASP A 149 11.20 -10.28 9.30
N THR A 150 10.59 -9.79 8.20
CA THR A 150 11.31 -9.04 7.17
C THR A 150 11.82 -7.70 7.69
N ILE A 151 11.03 -6.98 8.49
CA ILE A 151 11.47 -5.71 9.10
C ILE A 151 12.59 -5.95 10.12
N ARG A 152 12.43 -6.92 11.02
CA ARG A 152 13.44 -7.23 12.05
C ARG A 152 14.73 -7.81 11.47
N GLY A 153 14.63 -8.56 10.38
CA GLY A 153 15.79 -9.11 9.67
C GLY A 153 16.55 -8.09 8.82
N SER A 154 16.00 -6.88 8.62
CA SER A 154 16.63 -5.85 7.79
C SER A 154 17.64 -5.02 8.59
N SER A 155 18.87 -4.92 8.08
CA SER A 155 19.89 -4.00 8.62
C SER A 155 19.65 -2.53 8.27
N GLU A 156 18.75 -2.26 7.34
CA GLU A 156 18.36 -0.91 6.90
C GLU A 156 16.85 -0.71 7.12
N PRO A 157 16.39 0.51 7.44
CA PRO A 157 14.97 0.77 7.65
C PRO A 157 14.12 0.41 6.43
N VAL A 158 13.09 -0.42 6.63
CA VAL A 158 12.19 -0.90 5.58
C VAL A 158 11.12 0.16 5.25
N THR A 159 10.87 0.40 3.97
CA THR A 159 9.73 1.21 3.53
C THR A 159 8.52 0.30 3.31
N LEU A 160 7.51 0.46 4.15
CA LEU A 160 6.22 -0.22 4.01
C LEU A 160 5.34 0.59 3.06
N ILE A 161 5.20 0.10 1.83
CA ILE A 161 4.28 0.66 0.83
C ILE A 161 2.93 0.00 1.03
N CYS A 162 1.96 0.75 1.52
CA CYS A 162 0.64 0.26 1.90
C CYS A 162 -0.41 0.91 1.01
N ILE A 163 -0.92 0.16 0.04
CA ILE A 163 -1.89 0.65 -0.93
C ILE A 163 -3.29 0.05 -0.76
N GLY A 164 -3.49 -0.79 0.26
CA GLY A 164 -4.80 -1.27 0.73
C GLY A 164 -5.24 -0.75 2.11
N PRO A 165 -6.29 -1.34 2.73
CA PRO A 165 -6.89 -0.90 4.00
C PRO A 165 -6.05 -1.01 5.29
N VAL A 166 -4.92 -1.70 5.28
CA VAL A 166 -3.93 -1.89 6.38
C VAL A 166 -4.32 -2.71 7.65
N PRO A 167 -5.32 -3.62 7.70
CA PRO A 167 -5.47 -4.52 8.85
C PRO A 167 -4.26 -5.44 9.06
N ASN A 168 -3.56 -5.87 8.01
CA ASN A 168 -2.29 -6.61 8.13
C ASN A 168 -1.26 -5.82 8.97
N ILE A 169 -1.07 -4.54 8.66
CA ILE A 169 -0.09 -3.69 9.33
C ILE A 169 -0.50 -3.40 10.77
N ALA A 170 -1.79 -3.16 11.03
CA ALA A 170 -2.28 -2.97 12.39
C ALA A 170 -2.08 -4.22 13.26
N GLU A 171 -2.30 -5.42 12.71
CA GLU A 171 -2.01 -6.67 13.41
C GLU A 171 -0.50 -6.90 13.58
N ALA A 172 0.34 -6.56 12.59
CA ALA A 172 1.80 -6.61 12.73
C ALA A 172 2.30 -5.72 13.88
N LEU A 173 1.81 -4.47 13.96
CA LEU A 173 2.11 -3.55 15.06
C LEU A 173 1.62 -4.05 16.41
N LYS A 174 0.47 -4.72 16.46
CA LYS A 174 -0.04 -5.32 17.69
C LYS A 174 0.84 -6.48 18.17
N ARG A 175 1.36 -7.30 17.24
CA ARG A 175 2.27 -8.42 17.55
C ARG A 175 3.68 -7.95 17.90
N ALA A 176 4.16 -6.93 17.23
CA ALA A 176 5.54 -6.44 17.31
C ALA A 176 5.58 -4.90 17.16
N PRO A 177 5.26 -4.13 18.22
CA PRO A 177 5.26 -2.67 18.15
C PRO A 177 6.64 -2.06 17.80
N ASP A 178 7.72 -2.79 18.08
CA ASP A 178 9.11 -2.42 17.81
C ASP A 178 9.44 -2.32 16.31
N ILE A 179 8.64 -2.91 15.41
CA ILE A 179 8.89 -2.82 13.96
C ILE A 179 8.86 -1.37 13.47
N ALA A 180 8.15 -0.48 14.17
CA ALA A 180 8.11 0.95 13.86
C ALA A 180 9.47 1.65 14.04
N GLU A 181 10.41 1.06 14.79
CA GLU A 181 11.75 1.62 14.97
C GLU A 181 12.66 1.40 13.76
N ASN A 182 12.37 0.38 12.94
CA ASN A 182 13.13 0.00 11.74
C ASN A 182 12.28 0.00 10.46
N ALA A 183 11.20 0.78 10.45
CA ALA A 183 10.34 0.93 9.29
C ALA A 183 9.82 2.37 9.16
N ARG A 184 9.44 2.74 7.94
CA ARG A 184 8.63 3.92 7.65
C ARG A 184 7.40 3.52 6.85
N PHE A 185 6.33 4.27 7.02
CA PHE A 185 5.05 4.03 6.36
C PHE A 185 4.84 4.97 5.18
N VAL A 186 4.51 4.40 4.02
CA VAL A 186 4.09 5.13 2.82
C VAL A 186 2.73 4.60 2.40
N GLY A 187 1.68 5.41 2.55
CA GLY A 187 0.30 4.96 2.38
C GLY A 187 -0.49 5.72 1.33
N MET A 188 -1.29 5.01 0.52
CA MET A 188 -2.37 5.61 -0.28
C MET A 188 -3.64 5.66 0.58
N HIS A 189 -3.77 6.74 1.35
CA HIS A 189 -4.90 6.91 2.28
C HIS A 189 -5.35 8.35 2.33
N GLY A 190 -6.67 8.53 2.27
CA GLY A 190 -7.31 9.79 2.61
C GLY A 190 -7.71 10.66 1.42
N SER A 191 -8.55 11.62 1.76
CA SER A 191 -9.12 12.66 0.91
C SER A 191 -9.08 13.92 1.76
N ILE A 192 -8.00 14.71 1.66
CA ILE A 192 -7.73 15.79 2.62
C ILE A 192 -8.40 17.07 2.15
N TYR A 193 -8.12 17.49 0.92
CA TYR A 193 -8.68 18.66 0.26
C TYR A 193 -9.47 18.29 -1.00
N LYS A 194 -9.14 17.18 -1.68
CA LYS A 194 -9.85 16.68 -2.87
C LYS A 194 -10.48 15.32 -2.65
N GLY A 195 -11.66 15.13 -3.23
CA GLY A 195 -12.32 13.84 -3.40
C GLY A 195 -12.00 13.16 -4.73
N TYR A 196 -12.73 12.08 -5.03
CA TYR A 196 -12.55 11.31 -6.26
C TYR A 196 -12.68 12.18 -7.52
N GLY A 197 -11.85 11.88 -8.51
CA GLY A 197 -11.84 12.59 -9.80
C GLY A 197 -11.44 14.06 -9.71
N GLY A 198 -10.85 14.51 -8.58
CA GLY A 198 -10.47 15.90 -8.34
C GLY A 198 -11.62 16.77 -7.82
N SER A 199 -12.71 16.17 -7.32
CA SER A 199 -13.82 16.90 -6.72
C SER A 199 -13.38 17.75 -5.52
N GLU A 200 -13.98 18.94 -5.34
CA GLU A 200 -13.80 19.75 -4.12
C GLU A 200 -14.50 19.13 -2.89
N GLN A 201 -15.41 18.17 -3.11
CA GLN A 201 -16.07 17.46 -2.01
C GLN A 201 -15.19 16.32 -1.51
N ILE A 202 -14.71 16.46 -0.28
CA ILE A 202 -13.99 15.40 0.44
C ILE A 202 -14.85 14.13 0.51
N SER A 203 -14.21 13.00 0.22
CA SER A 203 -14.85 11.69 0.17
C SER A 203 -14.41 10.82 1.35
N ALA A 204 -15.25 9.86 1.74
CA ALA A 204 -14.77 8.72 2.50
C ALA A 204 -13.91 7.87 1.56
N GLU A 205 -12.60 8.12 1.56
CA GLU A 205 -11.63 7.38 0.75
C GLU A 205 -11.72 5.88 1.08
N TYR A 206 -11.55 5.04 0.06
CA TYR A 206 -11.85 3.61 0.11
C TYR A 206 -11.06 2.93 1.22
N ASN A 207 -9.73 2.98 1.18
CA ASN A 207 -8.86 2.30 2.14
C ASN A 207 -9.12 2.75 3.58
N VAL A 208 -9.25 4.08 3.80
CA VAL A 208 -9.60 4.64 5.11
C VAL A 208 -10.95 4.13 5.62
N LYS A 209 -11.97 4.09 4.75
CA LYS A 209 -13.34 3.69 5.11
C LYS A 209 -13.40 2.20 5.46
N GLN A 210 -12.62 1.36 4.79
CA GLN A 210 -12.65 -0.09 5.02
C GLN A 210 -12.12 -0.48 6.40
N ALA A 211 -11.03 0.14 6.87
CA ALA A 211 -10.44 -0.21 8.16
C ALA A 211 -9.97 1.01 8.98
N PRO A 212 -10.89 1.91 9.40
CA PRO A 212 -10.53 3.14 10.10
C PRO A 212 -9.79 2.89 11.43
N ALA A 213 -10.14 1.81 12.15
CA ALA A 213 -9.46 1.43 13.38
C ALA A 213 -8.02 0.93 13.14
N ALA A 214 -7.80 0.20 12.05
CA ALA A 214 -6.47 -0.28 11.67
C ALA A 214 -5.57 0.91 11.31
N LEU A 215 -6.07 1.83 10.46
CA LEU A 215 -5.32 3.02 10.08
C LEU A 215 -5.01 3.94 11.28
N GLN A 216 -5.93 4.04 12.26
CA GLN A 216 -5.64 4.76 13.51
C GLN A 216 -4.49 4.13 14.31
N ALA A 217 -4.38 2.80 14.32
CA ALA A 217 -3.25 2.13 14.97
C ALA A 217 -1.93 2.43 14.23
N VAL A 218 -1.96 2.35 12.89
CA VAL A 218 -0.82 2.69 12.02
C VAL A 218 -0.37 4.14 12.22
N PHE A 219 -1.29 5.10 12.30
CA PHE A 219 -0.95 6.52 12.47
C PHE A 219 -0.47 6.88 13.88
N ARG A 220 -0.74 6.04 14.88
CA ARG A 220 -0.23 6.22 16.25
C ARG A 220 1.15 5.60 16.46
N ALA A 221 1.61 4.73 15.57
CA ALA A 221 2.91 4.09 15.69
C ALA A 221 4.05 5.12 15.49
N PRO A 222 5.19 4.97 16.19
CA PRO A 222 6.27 5.95 16.21
C PRO A 222 7.22 5.83 14.99
N TRP A 223 6.67 5.80 13.78
CA TRP A 223 7.42 5.81 12.52
C TRP A 223 7.17 7.08 11.71
N GLU A 224 7.97 7.31 10.67
CA GLU A 224 7.65 8.36 9.70
C GLU A 224 6.50 7.91 8.80
N ILE A 225 5.60 8.85 8.50
CA ILE A 225 4.40 8.63 7.69
C ILE A 225 4.44 9.58 6.51
N THR A 226 4.45 9.04 5.30
CA THR A 226 4.18 9.76 4.06
C THR A 226 2.85 9.27 3.49
N LEU A 227 1.97 10.19 3.10
CA LEU A 227 0.68 9.86 2.50
C LEU A 227 0.60 10.36 1.06
N THR A 228 -0.04 9.55 0.20
CA THR A 228 -0.48 9.91 -1.16
C THR A 228 -2.01 9.87 -1.23
N PRO A 229 -2.71 10.87 -0.66
CA PRO A 229 -4.17 10.91 -0.66
C PRO A 229 -4.72 11.23 -2.06
N LEU A 230 -6.04 11.17 -2.22
CA LEU A 230 -6.76 11.50 -3.47
C LEU A 230 -6.38 12.88 -4.05
N ASP A 231 -5.91 13.80 -3.21
CA ASP A 231 -5.32 15.09 -3.57
C ASP A 231 -4.18 15.01 -4.58
N THR A 232 -3.52 13.86 -4.66
CA THR A 232 -2.35 13.62 -5.52
C THR A 232 -2.60 12.49 -6.50
N CYS A 233 -3.02 11.31 -6.03
CA CYS A 233 -3.16 10.11 -6.85
C CYS A 233 -4.39 10.17 -7.78
N GLY A 234 -5.49 10.83 -7.36
CA GLY A 234 -6.74 10.91 -8.13
C GLY A 234 -6.68 11.79 -9.38
N LEU A 235 -5.54 12.43 -9.64
CA LEU A 235 -5.38 13.45 -10.68
C LEU A 235 -4.51 13.00 -11.86
N VAL A 236 -3.77 11.90 -11.72
CA VAL A 236 -2.87 11.40 -12.77
C VAL A 236 -3.63 10.45 -13.68
N ARG A 237 -3.64 10.75 -14.98
CA ARG A 237 -4.29 9.90 -16.00
C ARG A 237 -3.28 9.48 -17.06
N LEU A 238 -3.22 8.18 -17.33
CA LEU A 238 -2.49 7.61 -18.45
C LEU A 238 -3.44 7.44 -19.64
N GLN A 239 -3.26 8.21 -20.71
CA GLN A 239 -4.19 8.25 -21.86
C GLN A 239 -3.43 8.42 -23.20
N GLY A 240 -4.13 8.21 -24.31
CA GLY A 240 -3.62 8.43 -25.67
C GLY A 240 -2.33 7.66 -25.94
N ASP A 241 -1.35 8.33 -26.54
CA ASP A 241 -0.07 7.70 -26.90
C ASP A 241 0.68 7.08 -25.73
N LYS A 242 0.58 7.66 -24.53
CA LYS A 242 1.25 7.10 -23.36
C LYS A 242 0.61 5.77 -22.94
N PHE A 243 -0.71 5.69 -22.98
CA PHE A 243 -1.43 4.44 -22.71
C PHE A 243 -1.16 3.41 -23.81
N ARG A 244 -1.25 3.79 -25.09
CA ARG A 244 -0.93 2.91 -26.23
C ARG A 244 0.45 2.28 -26.12
N ARG A 245 1.47 3.06 -25.74
CA ARG A 245 2.83 2.55 -25.55
C ARG A 245 2.93 1.47 -24.47
N VAL A 246 2.15 1.56 -23.40
CA VAL A 246 2.10 0.49 -22.39
C VAL A 246 1.31 -0.69 -22.93
N HIS A 247 0.15 -0.43 -23.52
CA HIS A 247 -0.72 -1.46 -24.08
C HIS A 247 0.01 -2.34 -25.11
N ASP A 248 0.77 -1.73 -26.02
CA ASP A 248 1.46 -2.41 -27.11
C ASP A 248 2.86 -2.92 -26.71
N CYS A 249 3.25 -2.78 -25.45
CA CYS A 249 4.56 -3.22 -24.96
C CYS A 249 4.66 -4.75 -25.03
N PRO A 250 5.70 -5.32 -25.69
CA PRO A 250 5.83 -6.76 -25.82
C PRO A 250 6.35 -7.46 -24.55
N ASP A 251 6.71 -6.69 -23.51
CA ASP A 251 7.21 -7.23 -22.24
C ASP A 251 6.15 -8.16 -21.59
N PRO A 252 6.52 -9.40 -21.20
CA PRO A 252 5.56 -10.36 -20.66
C PRO A 252 4.76 -9.87 -19.45
N LEU A 253 5.39 -9.12 -18.55
CA LEU A 253 4.70 -8.56 -17.38
C LEU A 253 3.67 -7.52 -17.80
N ILE A 254 4.00 -6.69 -18.79
CA ILE A 254 3.08 -5.66 -19.28
C ILE A 254 1.92 -6.27 -20.07
N ARG A 255 2.15 -7.36 -20.81
CA ARG A 255 1.05 -8.13 -21.42
C ARG A 255 0.11 -8.70 -20.36
N ALA A 256 0.66 -9.34 -19.32
CA ALA A 256 -0.13 -9.86 -18.20
C ALA A 256 -0.91 -8.74 -17.48
N LEU A 257 -0.33 -7.54 -17.33
CA LEU A 257 -1.02 -6.37 -16.81
C LEU A 257 -2.21 -5.97 -17.70
N MET A 258 -2.06 -5.97 -19.03
CA MET A 258 -3.14 -5.64 -19.96
C MET A 258 -4.24 -6.71 -19.99
N GLU A 259 -3.88 -8.00 -19.89
CA GLU A 259 -4.85 -9.09 -19.72
C GLU A 259 -5.68 -8.90 -18.44
N ASN A 260 -5.03 -8.60 -17.32
CA ASN A 260 -5.70 -8.29 -16.07
C ASN A 260 -6.61 -7.06 -16.19
N TYR A 261 -6.15 -6.02 -16.89
CA TYR A 261 -6.93 -4.81 -17.17
C TYR A 261 -8.19 -5.13 -17.99
N GLN A 262 -8.11 -6.04 -18.96
CA GLN A 262 -9.26 -6.53 -19.71
C GLN A 262 -10.24 -7.30 -18.82
N HIS A 263 -9.75 -8.25 -18.02
CA HIS A 263 -10.61 -8.99 -17.08
C HIS A 263 -11.32 -8.08 -16.07
N TRP A 264 -10.60 -7.11 -15.49
CA TRP A 264 -11.19 -6.12 -14.59
C TRP A 264 -12.27 -5.29 -15.29
N ARG A 265 -12.05 -4.86 -16.54
CA ARG A 265 -13.03 -4.11 -17.34
C ARG A 265 -14.28 -4.92 -17.67
N GLU A 266 -14.11 -6.18 -18.07
CA GLU A 266 -15.20 -7.09 -18.46
C GLU A 266 -16.03 -7.53 -17.25
N ALA A 267 -15.39 -7.71 -16.09
CA ALA A 267 -16.08 -7.98 -14.82
C ALA A 267 -16.78 -6.74 -14.25
N GLY A 268 -16.37 -5.53 -14.66
CA GLY A 268 -16.99 -4.26 -14.30
C GLY A 268 -18.01 -3.76 -15.33
N GLU A 269 -18.47 -2.52 -15.14
CA GLU A 269 -19.44 -1.88 -16.05
C GLU A 269 -18.80 -1.18 -17.27
N ARG A 270 -17.46 -1.17 -17.41
CA ARG A 270 -16.73 -0.41 -18.45
C ARG A 270 -16.25 -1.29 -19.61
N ARG A 271 -17.09 -1.43 -20.64
CA ARG A 271 -16.87 -2.33 -21.80
C ARG A 271 -15.96 -1.80 -22.92
N GLU A 272 -15.63 -0.50 -22.98
CA GLU A 272 -14.76 0.08 -24.03
C GLU A 272 -13.42 0.60 -23.48
N LEU A 273 -12.34 0.53 -24.28
CA LEU A 273 -11.03 1.07 -23.90
C LEU A 273 -11.11 2.61 -23.90
N PRO A 274 -10.40 3.31 -23.00
CA PRO A 274 -10.26 4.75 -23.12
C PRO A 274 -9.58 5.08 -24.47
N PRO A 275 -9.98 6.18 -25.14
CA PRO A 275 -9.46 6.58 -26.45
C PRO A 275 -7.95 6.91 -26.44
#